data_AF-A0A8I0P6V1-F1
#
_entry.id   AF-A0A8I0P6V1-F1
#
_cell.length_a   1.000
_cell.length_b   1.000
_cell.length_c   1.000
_cell.angle_alpha   90.00
_cell.angle_beta   90.00
_cell.angle_gamma   90.00
#
_symmetry.space_group_name_H-M   'P 1'
#
loop_
_entity.id
_entity.type
_entity.pdbx_description
1 polymer ?
#
loop_
_entity_poly.entity_id
_entity_poly.type
_entity_poly.pdbx_seq_one_letter_code
_entity_poly.pdbx_strand_id
1 'polypeptide(L)' 'MIKICGDCQQSIRDGEEYRSYPIDAASTAAGVVYFHQRPCRKQPYQTAPSGLGR' A
#
# COMPACT_ATOMS: atom_id res chain seq x y z
N MET A 1 4.96 -14.53 5.60
CA MET A 1 4.20 -13.28 5.78
C MET A 1 4.07 -12.62 4.43
N ILE A 2 2.87 -12.31 3.97
CA ILE A 2 2.68 -11.64 2.67
C ILE A 2 2.83 -10.13 2.88
N LYS A 3 3.80 -9.50 2.21
CA LYS A 3 3.97 -8.05 2.19
C LYS A 3 3.19 -7.52 0.99
N ILE A 4 2.23 -6.64 1.21
CA ILE A 4 1.46 -6.01 0.13
C ILE A 4 1.97 -4.59 -0.07
N CYS A 5 2.22 -4.22 -1.31
CA CYS A 5 2.60 -2.86 -1.66
C CYS A 5 1.40 -1.92 -1.47
N GLY A 6 1.56 -0.88 -0.65
CA GLY A 6 0.52 0.13 -0.42
C GLY A 6 0.15 0.97 -1.65
N ASP A 7 0.98 0.97 -2.70
CA ASP A 7 0.80 1.83 -3.89
C ASP A 7 0.20 1.08 -5.09
N CYS A 8 0.61 -0.16 -5.34
CA CYS A 8 0.10 -0.97 -6.45
C CYS A 8 -0.79 -2.14 -6.01
N GLN A 9 -0.95 -2.36 -4.71
CA GLN A 9 -1.71 -3.46 -4.09
C GLN A 9 -1.29 -4.88 -4.52
N GLN A 10 -0.14 -5.01 -5.18
CA GLN A 10 0.45 -6.32 -5.51
C GLN A 10 1.30 -6.83 -4.35
N SER A 11 1.45 -8.16 -4.27
CA SER A 11 2.36 -8.80 -3.32
C SER A 11 3.81 -8.53 -3.69
N ILE A 12 4.59 -8.17 -2.67
CA ILE A 12 6.05 -8.10 -2.72
C ILE A 12 6.56 -9.52 -2.47
N ARG A 13 7.29 -10.09 -3.43
CA ARG A 13 7.84 -11.44 -3.34
C ARG A 13 9.03 -11.49 -2.39
N ASP A 14 9.36 -12.71 -1.95
CA ASP A 14 10.56 -12.94 -1.15
C ASP A 14 11.81 -12.64 -2.00
N GLY A 15 12.71 -11.81 -1.48
CA GLY A 15 13.89 -11.32 -2.20
C GLY A 15 13.67 -10.03 -3.03
N GLU A 16 12.45 -9.50 -3.16
CA GLU A 16 12.23 -8.20 -3.80
C GLU A 16 12.59 -7.04 -2.86
N GLU A 17 13.24 -6.01 -3.42
CA GLU A 17 13.55 -4.80 -2.67
C GLU A 17 12.28 -3.99 -2.36
N TYR A 18 12.09 -3.69 -1.08
CA TYR A 18 10.97 -2.88 -0.61
C TYR A 18 11.42 -1.79 0.38
N ARG A 19 10.59 -0.75 0.49
CA ARG A 19 10.65 0.25 1.57
C ARG A 19 9.52 -0.01 2.55
N SER A 20 9.80 0.12 3.84
CA SER A 20 8.81 0.01 4.90
C SER A 20 8.70 1.33 5.66
N TYR A 21 7.47 1.78 5.91
CA TYR A 21 7.20 2.93 6.76
C TYR A 21 6.36 2.46 7.95
N PRO A 22 6.84 2.64 9.19
CA PRO A 22 5.99 2.46 10.35
C PRO A 22 4.88 3.51 10.30
N ILE A 23 3.65 3.09 10.54
CA ILE A 23 2.54 3.99 10.81
C ILE A 23 2.35 4.00 12.32
N ASP A 24 2.75 5.11 12.94
CA ASP A 24 2.35 5.44 14.30
C ASP A 24 0.86 5.79 14.28
N ALA A 25 0.02 4.76 14.36
CA ALA A 25 -1.40 4.95 14.46
C ALA A 25 -1.75 5.38 15.89
N ALA A 26 -2.10 6.66 16.07
CA ALA A 26 -2.87 7.10 17.24
C ALA A 26 -4.21 6.34 17.39
N SER A 27 -4.63 5.62 16.34
CA SER A 27 -5.82 4.78 16.28
C SER A 27 -5.45 3.30 16.26
N THR A 28 -5.28 2.68 17.43
CA THR A 28 -5.35 1.22 17.80
C THR A 28 -4.65 0.14 16.94
N ALA A 29 -4.23 0.42 15.71
CA ALA A 29 -3.59 -0.51 14.78
C ALA A 29 -2.25 0.08 14.35
N ALA A 30 -1.27 0.03 15.25
CA ALA A 30 0.12 0.22 14.86
C ALA A 30 0.45 -0.79 13.75
N GLY A 31 0.91 -0.29 12.61
CA GLY A 31 1.11 -1.10 11.40
C GLY A 31 2.36 -0.68 10.66
N VAL A 32 2.82 -1.51 9.73
CA VAL A 32 3.92 -1.18 8.81
C VAL A 32 3.39 -1.26 7.39
N VAL A 33 3.54 -0.18 6.63
CA VAL A 33 3.22 -0.17 5.19
C VAL A 33 4.47 -0.50 4.40
N TYR A 34 4.33 -1.41 3.44
CA TYR A 34 5.40 -1.81 2.54
C TYR A 34 5.18 -1.21 1.15
N PHE A 35 6.25 -0.86 0.44
CA PHE A 35 6.22 -0.32 -0.92
C PHE A 35 7.33 -0.98 -1.76
N HIS A 36 7.04 -1.37 -3.01
CA HIS A 36 8.08 -1.81 -3.95
C HIS A 36 9.08 -0.67 -4.23
N GLN A 37 10.37 -0.97 -4.31
CA GLN A 37 11.35 0.05 -4.73
C GLN A 37 11.27 0.32 -6.24
N ARG A 38 11.38 -0.72 -7.09
CA ARG A 38 11.17 -0.70 -8.54
C ARG A 38 10.94 -2.13 -9.05
N PRO A 39 10.17 -2.35 -10.14
CA PRO A 39 9.23 -1.44 -10.78
C PRO A 39 7.85 -1.45 -10.07
N CYS A 40 7.55 -0.43 -9.27
CA CYS A 40 6.19 -0.24 -8.74
C CYS A 40 5.33 0.43 -9.82
N ARG A 41 4.46 -0.33 -10.47
CA ARG A 41 3.41 0.28 -11.31
C ARG A 41 2.30 0.77 -10.39
N LYS A 42 2.38 2.05 -10.02
CA LYS A 42 1.35 2.74 -9.25
C LYS A 42 -0.01 2.45 -9.85
N GLN A 43 -0.93 1.85 -9.08
CA GLN A 43 -2.29 1.74 -9.57
C GLN A 43 -2.83 3.16 -9.73
N PRO A 44 -3.56 3.47 -10.81
CA PRO A 44 -4.24 4.74 -10.91
C PRO A 44 -5.07 4.89 -9.64
N TYR A 45 -4.81 5.98 -8.91
CA TYR A 45 -5.49 6.28 -7.67
C TYR A 45 -6.99 6.30 -7.97
N GLN A 46 -7.71 5.27 -7.51
CA GLN A 46 -9.17 5.31 -7.54
C GLN A 46 -9.58 6.38 -6.53
N THR A 47 -9.80 7.60 -7.02
CA THR A 47 -10.81 8.45 -6.41
C THR A 47 -12.08 7.59 -6.34
N ALA A 48 -12.61 7.40 -5.14
CA ALA A 48 -13.82 6.62 -4.89
C ALA A 48 -14.87 6.89 -5.98
N PRO A 49 -15.73 5.91 -6.36
CA PRO A 49 -16.87 6.24 -7.20
C PRO A 49 -17.55 7.43 -6.55
N SER A 50 -17.66 8.54 -7.30
CA SER A 50 -18.44 9.70 -6.91
C SER A 50 -19.89 9.25 -6.77
N GLY A 51 -20.21 8.64 -5.63
CA GLY A 51 -21.56 8.41 -5.17
C GLY A 51 -22.15 9.74 -4.73
N LEU A 52 -22.25 10.70 -5.66
CA LEU A 52 -23.18 11.81 -5.52
C LEU A 52 -24.53 11.29 -6.01
N GLY A 53 -25.12 10.39 -5.23
CA GLY A 53 -26.53 10.07 -5.37
C GLY A 53 -27.34 11.28 -4.91
N ARG A 54 -28.06 11.90 -5.84
CA ARG A 54 -29.36 12.55 -5.60
C ARG A 54 -30.17 12.54 -6.88
#